data_AF-A0A9E5I0G5-F1
#
_entry.id   AF-A0A9E5I0G5-F1
#
_cell.length_a   1.000
_cell.length_b   1.000
_cell.length_c   1.000
_cell.angle_alpha   90.00
_cell.angle_beta   90.00
_cell.angle_gamma   90.00
#
_symmetry.space_group_name_H-M   'P 1'
#
loop_
_entity.id
_entity.type
_entity.pdbx_description
1 polymer ?
#
loop_
_entity_poly.entity_id
_entity_poly.type
_entity_poly.pdbx_seq_one_letter_code
_entity_poly.pdbx_strand_id
1 'polypeptide(L)'
;VEPLDYMNYANPNYYWGYDSKAFRDLAAKHSEASGKERTKLFGDMQRLIAQDAVNVFLFNASNTAVYRKGLKGLWSSSPVFANDMSAVSWQ
;
A
#
# COMPACT_ATOMS: atom_id res chain seq x y z
N VAL A 1 9.17 0.54 5.22
CA VAL A 1 7.73 0.43 4.89
C VAL A 1 7.61 0.73 3.42
N GLU A 2 7.26 -0.27 2.62
CA GLU A 2 7.03 -0.10 1.19
C GLU A 2 5.53 0.12 0.96
N PRO A 3 5.13 1.03 0.06
CA PRO A 3 3.73 1.11 -0.32
C PRO A 3 3.33 -0.18 -1.06
N LEU A 4 2.04 -0.52 -0.98
CA LEU A 4 1.47 -1.68 -1.68
C LEU A 4 2.08 -3.03 -1.27
N ASP A 5 2.52 -3.17 -0.02
CA ASP A 5 3.03 -4.43 0.53
C ASP A 5 1.95 -5.48 0.88
N TYR A 6 0.82 -5.44 0.16
CA TYR A 6 -0.34 -6.29 0.43
C TYR A 6 -0.11 -7.76 0.04
N MET A 7 0.94 -8.06 -0.73
CA MET A 7 1.28 -9.43 -1.09
C MET A 7 1.89 -10.21 0.08
N ASN A 8 2.37 -9.54 1.13
CA ASN A 8 2.84 -10.23 2.35
C ASN A 8 1.72 -10.96 3.10
N TYR A 9 0.45 -10.62 2.88
CA TYR A 9 -0.70 -11.41 3.37
C TYR A 9 -0.87 -12.75 2.62
N ALA A 10 -0.22 -12.93 1.47
CA ALA A 10 -0.18 -14.21 0.76
C ALA A 10 1.01 -15.08 1.20
N ASN A 11 1.92 -14.56 2.05
CA ASN A 11 3.08 -15.27 2.55
C ASN A 11 2.81 -15.84 3.96
N PRO A 12 2.56 -17.16 4.11
CA PRO A 12 2.29 -17.76 5.42
C PRO A 12 3.51 -17.73 6.36
N ASN A 13 4.72 -17.53 5.83
CA ASN A 13 5.94 -17.45 6.61
C ASN A 13 6.29 -16.02 7.08
N TYR A 14 5.42 -15.05 6.80
CA TYR A 14 5.62 -13.68 7.28
C TYR A 14 5.35 -13.57 8.79
N TYR A 15 5.90 -12.56 9.46
CA TYR A 15 5.95 -12.51 10.93
C TYR A 15 4.57 -12.47 11.63
N TRP A 16 3.49 -12.10 10.94
CA TRP A 16 2.13 -12.15 11.45
C TRP A 16 1.45 -13.52 11.28
N GLY A 17 2.09 -14.49 10.61
CA GLY A 17 1.66 -15.89 10.55
C GLY A 17 0.32 -16.15 9.86
N TYR A 18 -0.18 -15.21 9.07
CA TYR A 18 -1.47 -15.31 8.41
C TYR A 18 -1.41 -16.30 7.23
N ASP A 19 -2.15 -17.40 7.36
CA ASP A 19 -2.24 -18.47 6.36
C ASP A 19 -3.69 -18.65 5.88
N SER A 20 -4.07 -17.93 4.82
CA SER A 20 -5.40 -18.04 4.21
C SER A 20 -5.30 -18.47 2.75
N LYS A 21 -5.79 -19.68 2.44
CA LYS A 21 -5.89 -20.16 1.05
C LYS A 21 -6.79 -19.23 0.22
N ALA A 22 -7.90 -18.78 0.78
CA ALA A 22 -8.81 -17.86 0.09
C ALA A 22 -8.12 -16.55 -0.29
N PHE A 23 -7.29 -16.00 0.59
CA PHE A 23 -6.51 -14.81 0.27
C PHE A 23 -5.49 -15.07 -0.83
N ARG A 24 -4.74 -16.18 -0.78
CA ARG A 24 -3.80 -16.57 -1.84
C ARG A 24 -4.47 -16.73 -3.20
N ASP A 25 -5.64 -17.36 -3.24
CA ASP A 25 -6.42 -17.54 -4.47
C ASP A 25 -6.87 -16.17 -5.04
N LEU A 26 -7.30 -15.23 -4.20
CA LEU A 26 -7.64 -13.87 -4.62
C LEU A 26 -6.42 -13.09 -5.12
N ALA A 27 -5.29 -13.19 -4.42
CA ALA A 27 -4.05 -12.51 -4.79
C ALA A 27 -3.51 -12.99 -6.14
N ALA A 28 -3.60 -14.29 -6.43
CA ALA A 28 -3.27 -14.86 -7.73
C ALA A 28 -4.14 -14.27 -8.85
N LYS A 29 -5.48 -14.30 -8.68
CA LYS A 29 -6.42 -13.71 -9.65
C LYS A 29 -6.17 -12.21 -9.86
N HIS A 30 -5.93 -11.47 -8.78
CA HIS A 30 -5.63 -10.05 -8.86
C HIS A 30 -4.36 -9.76 -9.67
N SER A 31 -3.35 -10.62 -9.57
CA SER A 31 -2.07 -10.46 -10.28
C SER A 31 -2.23 -10.59 -11.80
N GLU A 32 -3.13 -11.49 -12.24
CA GLU A 32 -3.44 -11.74 -13.65
C GLU A 32 -4.47 -10.76 -14.23
N ALA A 33 -5.32 -10.17 -13.38
CA ALA A 33 -6.39 -9.28 -13.81
C ALA A 33 -5.91 -7.88 -14.23
N SER A 34 -6.75 -7.21 -15.02
CA SER A 34 -6.56 -5.83 -15.47
C SER A 34 -7.84 -4.99 -15.37
N GLY A 35 -7.70 -3.67 -15.53
CA GLY A 35 -8.83 -2.74 -15.57
C GLY A 35 -9.76 -2.83 -14.35
N LYS A 36 -11.08 -2.82 -14.61
CA LYS A 36 -12.11 -2.83 -13.56
C LYS A 36 -12.08 -4.09 -12.71
N GLU A 37 -11.71 -5.23 -13.29
CA GLU A 37 -11.64 -6.50 -12.57
C GLU A 37 -10.53 -6.47 -11.52
N ARG A 38 -9.34 -5.99 -11.89
CA ARG A 38 -8.22 -5.82 -10.95
C ARG A 38 -8.62 -4.95 -9.76
N THR A 39 -9.27 -3.80 -10.02
CA THR A 39 -9.76 -2.91 -8.95
C THR A 39 -10.78 -3.60 -8.04
N LYS A 40 -11.70 -4.38 -8.61
CA LYS A 40 -12.68 -5.13 -7.82
C LYS A 40 -11.99 -6.16 -6.93
N LEU A 41 -11.09 -6.98 -7.49
CA LEU A 41 -10.33 -7.99 -6.75
C LEU A 41 -9.48 -7.36 -5.63
N PHE A 42 -8.91 -6.17 -5.87
CA PHE A 42 -8.15 -5.46 -4.86
C PHE A 42 -9.03 -5.05 -3.67
N GLY A 43 -10.27 -4.63 -3.92
CA GLY A 43 -11.25 -4.39 -2.86
C GLY A 43 -11.69 -5.68 -2.15
N ASP A 44 -11.87 -6.77 -2.89
CA ASP A 44 -12.23 -8.08 -2.33
C ASP A 44 -11.13 -8.60 -1.38
N MET A 45 -9.86 -8.46 -1.73
CA MET A 45 -8.71 -8.78 -0.87
C MET A 45 -8.71 -7.97 0.43
N GLN A 46 -8.95 -6.66 0.36
CA GLN A 46 -9.00 -5.77 1.52
C GLN A 46 -10.15 -6.14 2.48
N ARG A 47 -11.33 -6.48 1.93
CA ARG A 47 -12.46 -6.93 2.77
C ARG A 47 -12.13 -8.23 3.49
N LEU A 48 -11.48 -9.18 2.83
CA LEU A 48 -11.14 -10.46 3.44
C LEU A 48 -10.21 -10.28 4.64
N ILE A 49 -9.11 -9.53 4.51
CA ILE A 49 -8.17 -9.33 5.63
C ILE A 49 -8.79 -8.52 6.78
N ALA A 50 -9.79 -7.67 6.50
CA ALA A 50 -10.54 -6.97 7.52
C ALA A 50 -11.52 -7.91 8.25
N GLN A 51 -12.17 -8.82 7.53
CA GLN A 51 -13.08 -9.84 8.10
C GLN A 51 -12.32 -10.87 8.94
N ASP A 52 -11.16 -11.29 8.48
CA ASP A 52 -10.28 -12.25 9.17
C ASP A 52 -9.53 -11.61 10.34
N ALA A 53 -9.69 -10.29 10.55
CA ALA A 53 -9.05 -9.52 11.61
C ALA A 53 -7.52 -9.72 11.68
N VAL A 54 -6.87 -9.84 10.51
CA VAL A 54 -5.43 -10.15 10.42
C VAL A 54 -4.57 -9.11 11.13
N ASN A 55 -4.99 -7.84 11.03
CA ASN A 55 -4.39 -6.70 11.69
C ASN A 55 -5.48 -5.78 12.22
N VAL A 56 -5.14 -4.96 13.22
CA VAL A 56 -6.00 -3.85 13.67
C VAL A 56 -5.69 -2.62 12.81
N PHE A 57 -6.49 -2.37 11.79
CA PHE A 57 -6.37 -1.20 10.92
C PHE A 57 -6.93 0.05 11.60
N LEU A 58 -6.06 0.99 11.98
CA LEU A 58 -6.45 2.16 12.77
C LEU A 58 -6.73 3.39 11.89
N PHE A 59 -5.73 3.86 11.16
CA PHE A 59 -5.80 5.03 10.30
C PHE A 59 -4.68 4.99 9.26
N ASN A 60 -4.80 5.81 8.21
CA ASN A 60 -3.71 6.11 7.30
C ASN A 60 -3.11 7.47 7.68
N ALA A 61 -1.84 7.50 8.09
CA ALA A 61 -1.19 8.73 8.53
C ALA A 61 -1.07 9.74 7.39
N SER A 62 -1.36 11.01 7.66
CA SER A 62 -1.07 12.09 6.72
C SER A 62 0.45 12.31 6.63
N ASN A 63 0.98 12.39 5.43
CA ASN A 63 2.37 12.81 5.21
C ASN A 63 2.45 14.35 5.29
N THR A 64 2.55 14.87 6.50
CA THR A 64 2.65 16.31 6.76
C THR A 64 4.11 16.75 6.74
N ALA A 65 4.41 17.79 5.96
CA ALA A 65 5.76 18.32 5.86
C ALA A 65 5.77 19.84 5.76
N VAL A 66 6.87 20.45 6.23
CA VAL A 66 7.11 21.89 6.21
C VAL A 66 8.39 22.16 5.44
N TYR A 67 8.33 23.07 4.48
CA TYR A 67 9.46 23.40 3.61
C TYR A 67 9.65 24.90 3.50
N ARG A 68 10.89 25.33 3.28
CA ARG A 68 11.23 26.75 3.10
C ARG A 68 10.63 27.28 1.80
N LYS A 69 10.05 28.48 1.84
CA LYS A 69 9.63 29.21 0.63
C LYS A 69 10.80 29.33 -0.35
N GLY A 70 10.56 29.02 -1.63
CA GLY A 70 11.56 29.02 -2.69
C GLY A 70 12.14 27.64 -3.03
N LEU A 71 11.87 26.62 -2.22
CA LEU A 71 12.19 25.23 -2.55
C LEU A 71 11.15 24.65 -3.52
N LYS A 72 11.60 24.07 -4.63
CA LYS A 72 10.77 23.42 -5.67
C LYS A 72 11.11 21.94 -5.79
N GLY A 73 10.24 21.18 -6.45
CA GLY A 73 10.46 19.76 -6.78
C GLY A 73 9.96 18.76 -5.74
N LEU A 74 9.42 19.24 -4.61
CA LEU A 74 8.79 18.40 -3.60
C LEU A 74 7.37 18.02 -4.00
N TRP A 75 6.97 16.79 -3.66
CA TRP A 75 5.67 16.25 -4.00
C TRP A 75 4.62 16.73 -2.99
N SER A 76 3.50 17.24 -3.48
CA SER A 76 2.33 17.54 -2.64
C SER A 76 1.60 16.28 -2.17
N SER A 77 1.81 15.14 -2.85
CA SER A 77 1.17 13.85 -2.54
C SER A 77 2.10 12.69 -2.92
N SER A 78 3.06 12.39 -2.04
CA SER A 78 3.98 11.26 -2.25
C SER A 78 3.28 9.93 -1.97
N PRO A 79 3.35 8.94 -2.89
CA PRO A 79 2.80 7.61 -2.68
C PRO A 79 3.71 6.72 -1.81
N VAL A 80 4.90 7.20 -1.49
CA VAL A 80 5.93 6.49 -0.73
C VAL A 80 6.24 7.23 0.58
N PHE A 81 6.60 6.47 1.61
CA PHE A 81 7.10 7.03 2.86
C PHE A 81 8.59 7.39 2.73
N ALA A 82 8.89 8.35 1.85
CA ALA A 82 10.24 8.84 1.58
C ALA A 82 10.22 10.32 1.15
N ASN A 83 11.35 11.00 1.36
CA ASN A 83 11.60 12.33 0.83
C ASN A 83 12.45 12.18 -0.44
N ASP A 84 11.80 12.19 -1.60
CA ASP A 84 12.51 12.19 -2.88
C ASP A 84 13.12 13.58 -3.14
N MET A 85 14.45 13.63 -3.16
CA MET A 85 15.23 14.86 -3.36
C MET A 85 15.73 15.02 -4.81
N SER A 86 15.46 14.06 -5.70
CA SER A 86 16.03 14.00 -7.05
C SER A 86 15.64 15.19 -7.94
N ALA A 87 14.43 15.73 -7.74
CA ALA A 87 13.91 16.89 -8.46
C ALA A 87 14.02 18.21 -7.69
N VAL A 88 14.61 18.19 -6.49
CA VAL A 88 14.57 19.33 -5.57
C VAL A 88 15.59 20.39 -5.95
N SER A 89 15.15 21.65 -6.01
CA SER A 89 16.00 22.79 -6.36
C SER A 89 15.51 24.09 -5.72
N TRP A 90 16.41 25.07 -5.63
CA TRP A 90 16.09 26.43 -5.20
C TRP A 90 15.69 27.29 -6.39
N GLN A 91 14.65 28.12 -6.20
CA GLN A 91 14.35 29.25 -7.06
C GLN A 91 15.11 30.51 -6.62
#